data_AF-A0A060CK97-F1
#
_entry.id   AF-A0A060CK97-F1
#
_cell.length_a   1.000
_cell.length_b   1.000
_cell.length_c   1.000
_cell.angle_alpha   90.00
_cell.angle_beta   90.00
_cell.angle_gamma   90.00
#
_symmetry.space_group_name_H-M   'P 1'
#
loop_
_entity.id
_entity.type
_entity.pdbx_description
1 polymer ?
#
loop_
_entity_poly.entity_id
_entity_poly.type
_entity_poly.pdbx_seq_one_letter_code
_entity_poly.pdbx_strand_id
1 'polypeptide(L)'
;MLYAQGIGPVRGRKAREAVKRILQRVDVIGVRDADSQRELAAIGVTKPHIQITADAVLAMHPVDTNTGLYILKKAGVDGIRRRIGIAVRNWQNMTAYKDEIAKAADALQRRFDAHIIFIPMQYPADVEAGAD
;
A
#
# COMPACT_ATOMS: atom_id res chain seq x y z
N MET A 1 -20.65 2.79 -8.35
CA MET A 1 -20.24 2.78 -6.93
C MET A 1 -18.78 3.18 -6.82
N LEU A 2 -18.43 3.99 -5.81
CA LEU A 2 -17.04 4.16 -5.35
C LEU A 2 -16.83 3.22 -4.15
N TYR A 3 -15.86 2.31 -4.23
CA TYR A 3 -15.68 1.24 -3.24
C TYR A 3 -14.37 1.36 -2.49
N ALA A 4 -14.45 1.76 -1.21
CA ALA A 4 -13.35 1.89 -0.26
C ALA A 4 -12.08 2.55 -0.86
N GLN A 5 -12.26 3.63 -1.63
CA GLN A 5 -11.13 4.32 -2.28
C GLN A 5 -10.53 5.39 -1.37
N GLY A 6 -9.21 5.53 -1.44
CA GLY A 6 -8.52 6.74 -0.98
C GLY A 6 -8.63 7.82 -2.05
N ILE A 7 -8.92 9.06 -1.64
CA ILE A 7 -9.09 10.21 -2.54
C ILE A 7 -8.21 11.36 -2.08
N GLY A 8 -7.40 11.89 -3.00
CA GLY A 8 -6.82 13.22 -2.88
C GLY A 8 -5.29 13.31 -2.97
N PRO A 9 -4.77 14.55 -3.02
CA PRO A 9 -5.51 15.78 -3.30
C PRO A 9 -5.88 15.88 -4.80
N VAL A 10 -7.14 16.19 -5.12
CA VAL A 10 -7.58 16.39 -6.51
C VAL A 10 -7.35 17.84 -6.89
N ARG A 11 -6.30 18.08 -7.66
CA ARG A 11 -5.87 19.42 -8.09
C ARG A 11 -6.51 19.84 -9.41
N GLY A 12 -6.78 21.13 -9.55
CA GLY A 12 -7.29 21.74 -10.79
C GLY A 12 -8.82 21.76 -10.89
N ARG A 13 -9.35 22.90 -11.37
CA ARG A 13 -10.80 23.14 -11.39
C ARG A 13 -11.57 22.12 -12.21
N LYS A 14 -11.09 21.82 -13.43
CA LYS A 14 -11.73 20.87 -14.36
C LYS A 14 -11.80 19.45 -13.77
N ALA A 15 -10.74 18.99 -13.11
CA ALA A 15 -10.71 17.66 -12.48
C ALA A 15 -11.72 17.58 -11.32
N ARG A 16 -11.75 18.60 -10.45
CA ARG A 16 -12.72 18.68 -9.34
C ARG A 16 -14.16 18.73 -9.85
N GLU A 17 -14.44 19.51 -10.89
CA GLU A 17 -15.77 19.57 -11.52
C GLU A 17 -16.19 18.21 -12.11
N ALA A 18 -15.27 17.50 -12.77
CA ALA A 18 -15.53 16.17 -13.33
C ALA A 18 -15.82 15.15 -12.22
N VAL A 19 -14.99 15.10 -11.17
CA VAL A 19 -15.18 14.24 -9.99
C VAL A 19 -16.54 14.51 -9.35
N LYS A 20 -16.87 15.79 -9.08
CA LYS A 20 -18.17 16.18 -8.53
C LYS A 20 -19.33 15.67 -9.38
N ARG A 21 -19.28 15.92 -10.70
CA ARG A 21 -20.36 15.58 -11.64
C ARG A 21 -20.61 14.08 -11.71
N ILE A 22 -19.55 13.28 -11.73
CA ILE A 22 -19.62 11.82 -11.86
C ILE A 22 -20.07 11.21 -10.53
N LEU A 23 -19.43 11.56 -9.42
CA LEU A 23 -19.73 10.95 -8.12
C LEU A 23 -21.14 11.30 -7.62
N GLN A 24 -21.70 12.46 -7.98
CA GLN A 24 -23.09 12.77 -7.66
C GLN A 24 -24.14 11.91 -8.39
N ARG A 25 -23.72 11.06 -9.34
CA ARG A 25 -24.58 10.17 -10.12
C ARG A 25 -24.39 8.69 -9.78
N VAL A 26 -23.47 8.35 -8.87
CA VAL A 26 -23.31 6.96 -8.43
C VAL A 26 -24.29 6.64 -7.30
N ASP A 27 -24.63 5.37 -7.14
CA ASP A 27 -25.59 4.95 -6.11
C ASP A 27 -25.01 4.95 -4.70
N VAL A 28 -23.71 4.64 -4.58
CA VAL A 28 -23.00 4.49 -3.30
C VAL A 28 -21.59 5.06 -3.40
N ILE A 29 -21.19 5.78 -2.34
CA ILE A 29 -19.83 6.27 -2.13
C ILE A 29 -19.29 5.73 -0.80
N GLY A 30 -18.33 4.80 -0.89
CA GLY A 30 -17.49 4.36 0.21
C GLY A 30 -16.05 4.83 0.01
N VAL A 31 -15.48 5.49 1.03
CA VAL A 31 -14.06 5.89 1.08
C VAL A 31 -13.35 5.16 2.22
N ARG A 32 -12.05 4.93 2.08
CA ARG A 32 -11.28 4.13 3.07
C ARG A 32 -10.86 4.91 4.31
N ASP A 33 -10.87 6.23 4.26
CA ASP A 33 -10.34 7.10 5.31
C ASP A 33 -11.09 8.45 5.39
N ALA A 34 -10.94 9.13 6.52
CA ALA A 34 -11.62 10.39 6.78
C ALA A 34 -11.07 11.56 5.93
N ASP A 35 -9.81 11.51 5.52
CA ASP A 35 -9.22 12.53 4.63
C ASP A 35 -9.87 12.50 3.26
N SER A 36 -10.13 11.31 2.73
CA SER A 36 -10.83 11.10 1.48
C SER A 36 -12.26 11.63 1.52
N GLN A 37 -12.97 11.43 2.65
CA GLN A 37 -14.30 12.02 2.87
C GLN A 37 -14.22 13.55 2.84
N ARG A 38 -13.26 14.13 3.56
CA ARG A 38 -13.02 15.59 3.58
C ARG A 38 -12.70 16.14 2.20
N GLU A 39 -11.86 15.47 1.41
CA GLU A 39 -11.50 15.88 0.06
C GLU A 39 -12.73 15.90 -0.86
N LEU A 40 -13.55 14.85 -0.83
CA LEU A 40 -14.80 14.80 -1.62
C LEU A 40 -15.81 15.86 -1.19
N ALA A 41 -15.95 16.09 0.12
CA ALA A 41 -16.80 17.16 0.64
C ALA A 41 -16.29 18.55 0.18
N ALA A 42 -14.98 18.78 0.21
CA ALA A 42 -14.35 20.01 -0.28
C ALA A 42 -14.46 20.19 -1.80
N ILE A 43 -14.56 19.09 -2.57
CA ILE A 43 -14.88 19.12 -4.01
C ILE A 43 -16.36 19.50 -4.23
N GLY A 44 -17.20 19.37 -3.20
CA GLY A 44 -18.62 19.66 -3.23
C GLY A 44 -19.48 18.46 -3.64
N VAL A 45 -19.00 17.24 -3.41
CA VAL A 45 -19.81 16.02 -3.53
C VAL A 45 -20.73 15.95 -2.31
N THR A 46 -22.03 16.12 -2.53
CA THR A 46 -23.03 16.15 -1.44
C THR A 46 -23.99 14.96 -1.44
N LYS A 47 -23.99 14.18 -2.52
CA LYS A 47 -24.82 12.98 -2.67
C LYS A 47 -24.13 11.94 -3.55
N PRO A 48 -24.43 10.65 -3.37
CA PRO A 48 -25.07 10.07 -2.18
C PRO A 48 -24.21 10.31 -0.92
N HIS A 49 -24.70 9.92 0.26
CA HIS A 49 -23.94 10.07 1.49
C HIS A 49 -22.56 9.38 1.38
N ILE A 50 -21.50 10.09 1.79
CA ILE A 50 -20.13 9.59 1.74
C ILE A 50 -19.85 8.79 3.02
N GLN A 51 -19.80 7.48 2.90
CA GLN A 51 -19.52 6.58 4.01
C GLN A 51 -18.02 6.33 4.13
N ILE A 52 -17.49 6.44 5.36
CA ILE A 52 -16.16 5.94 5.67
C ILE A 52 -16.30 4.43 5.93
N THR A 53 -15.46 3.65 5.27
CA THR A 53 -15.46 2.19 5.29
C THR A 53 -14.04 1.68 5.54
N ALA A 54 -13.90 0.40 5.88
CA ALA A 54 -12.60 -0.26 5.91
C ALA A 54 -12.03 -0.40 4.48
N ASP A 55 -10.72 -0.57 4.35
CA ASP A 55 -10.08 -0.81 3.05
C ASP A 55 -10.63 -2.11 2.41
N ALA A 56 -10.85 -2.09 1.09
CA ALA A 56 -11.40 -3.23 0.35
C ALA A 56 -10.55 -4.51 0.51
N VAL A 57 -9.24 -4.37 0.76
CA VAL A 57 -8.33 -5.50 0.99
C VAL A 57 -8.78 -6.38 2.15
N LEU A 58 -9.48 -5.81 3.14
CA LEU A 58 -9.96 -6.53 4.32
C LEU A 58 -11.19 -7.39 4.03
N ALA A 59 -11.84 -7.19 2.89
CA ALA A 59 -12.93 -8.05 2.43
C ALA A 59 -12.44 -9.26 1.62
N MET A 60 -11.14 -9.37 1.35
CA MET A 60 -10.59 -10.51 0.61
C MET A 60 -10.54 -11.75 1.51
N HIS A 61 -10.84 -12.90 0.91
CA HIS A 61 -10.68 -14.18 1.59
C HIS A 61 -9.19 -14.42 1.87
N PRO A 62 -8.85 -14.90 3.08
CA PRO A 62 -7.49 -15.34 3.36
C PRO A 62 -7.06 -16.38 2.32
N VAL A 63 -5.90 -16.14 1.71
CA VAL A 63 -5.30 -17.09 0.77
C VAL A 63 -4.44 -18.08 1.52
N ASP A 64 -4.31 -19.28 0.96
CA ASP A 64 -3.45 -20.31 1.50
C ASP A 64 -1.97 -19.88 1.50
N THR A 65 -1.30 -20.11 2.63
CA THR A 65 0.07 -19.63 2.85
C THR A 65 1.12 -20.53 2.19
N ASN A 66 0.75 -21.72 1.70
CA ASN A 66 1.72 -22.63 1.06
C ASN A 66 2.34 -22.04 -0.20
N THR A 67 1.59 -21.20 -0.94
CA THR A 67 2.14 -20.49 -2.10
C THR A 67 3.29 -19.58 -1.69
N GLY A 68 3.11 -18.80 -0.62
CA GLY A 68 4.17 -17.95 -0.06
C GLY A 68 5.36 -18.76 0.44
N LEU A 69 5.11 -19.86 1.16
CA LEU A 69 6.17 -20.76 1.64
C LEU A 69 6.96 -21.38 0.48
N TYR A 70 6.30 -21.75 -0.62
CA TYR A 70 6.95 -22.29 -1.81
C TYR A 70 7.85 -21.26 -2.50
N ILE A 71 7.39 -20.01 -2.62
CA ILE A 71 8.19 -18.90 -3.17
C ILE A 71 9.43 -18.66 -2.30
N LEU A 72 9.26 -18.61 -0.97
CA LEU A 72 10.37 -18.43 -0.03
C LEU A 72 11.38 -19.59 -0.11
N LYS A 73 10.90 -20.84 -0.16
CA LYS A 73 11.76 -22.02 -0.30
C LYS A 73 12.58 -21.98 -1.59
N LYS A 74 11.97 -21.57 -2.71
CA LYS A 74 12.69 -21.38 -3.98
C LYS A 74 13.76 -20.30 -3.93
N ALA A 75 13.56 -19.27 -3.10
CA ALA A 75 14.53 -18.21 -2.85
C ALA A 75 15.60 -18.59 -1.80
N GLY A 76 15.67 -19.86 -1.37
CA GLY A 76 16.62 -20.32 -0.36
C GLY A 76 16.27 -19.91 1.08
N VAL A 77 15.05 -19.43 1.31
CA VAL A 77 14.53 -19.11 2.64
C VAL A 77 13.68 -20.28 3.12
N ASP A 78 14.33 -21.25 3.77
CA ASP A 78 13.69 -22.43 4.33
C ASP A 78 13.96 -22.58 5.84
N GLY A 79 13.47 -23.67 6.43
CA GLY A 79 13.64 -23.95 7.86
C GLY A 79 12.86 -23.05 8.80
N ILE A 80 13.31 -23.04 10.06
CA ILE A 80 12.61 -22.43 11.22
C ILE A 80 13.19 -21.08 11.66
N ARG A 81 14.22 -20.57 10.97
CA ARG A 81 14.79 -19.27 11.30
C ARG A 81 13.72 -18.18 11.18
N ARG A 82 13.82 -17.17 12.04
CA ARG A 82 12.88 -16.03 12.02
C ARG A 82 12.96 -15.34 10.66
N ARG A 83 11.86 -14.77 10.20
CA ARG A 83 11.75 -14.10 8.90
C ARG A 83 11.29 -12.68 9.13
N ILE A 84 12.00 -11.72 8.57
CA ILE A 84 11.67 -10.30 8.64
C ILE A 84 11.52 -9.79 7.20
N GLY A 85 10.28 -9.47 6.83
CA GLY A 85 9.96 -8.90 5.53
C GLY A 85 10.13 -7.38 5.55
N ILE A 86 10.85 -6.84 4.56
CA ILE A 86 11.03 -5.40 4.35
C ILE A 86 10.53 -5.07 2.95
N ALA A 87 9.52 -4.20 2.83
CA ALA A 87 9.10 -3.65 1.55
C ALA A 87 9.69 -2.25 1.41
N VAL A 88 10.53 -2.03 0.40
CA VAL A 88 11.21 -0.76 0.14
C VAL A 88 10.95 -0.30 -1.29
N ARG A 89 10.85 1.01 -1.49
CA ARG A 89 10.55 1.61 -2.79
C ARG A 89 11.34 2.89 -3.00
N ASN A 90 11.90 3.06 -4.19
CA ASN A 90 12.52 4.32 -4.62
C ASN A 90 11.57 5.50 -4.37
N TRP A 91 12.02 6.48 -3.58
CA TRP A 91 11.20 7.62 -3.20
C TRP A 91 11.79 8.91 -3.74
N GLN A 92 11.28 9.33 -4.90
CA GLN A 92 11.77 10.52 -5.61
C GLN A 92 13.29 10.47 -5.74
N ASN A 93 13.99 11.51 -5.30
CA ASN A 93 15.45 11.60 -5.32
C ASN A 93 16.08 11.29 -3.95
N MET A 94 15.32 10.74 -3.00
CA MET A 94 15.81 10.40 -1.67
C MET A 94 16.39 8.99 -1.68
N THR A 95 17.69 8.87 -1.38
CA THR A 95 18.39 7.58 -1.32
C THR A 95 18.94 7.28 0.08
N ALA A 96 19.27 8.31 0.86
CA ALA A 96 19.91 8.17 2.18
C ALA A 96 19.12 7.30 3.19
N TYR A 97 17.80 7.20 3.05
CA TYR A 97 17.01 6.34 3.94
C TYR A 97 17.32 4.84 3.72
N LYS A 98 17.80 4.45 2.53
CA LYS A 98 18.14 3.06 2.22
C LYS A 98 19.32 2.58 3.05
N ASP A 99 20.33 3.43 3.22
CA ASP A 99 21.48 3.13 4.09
C ASP A 99 21.03 2.85 5.53
N GLU A 100 20.07 3.61 6.04
CA GLU A 100 19.51 3.39 7.38
C GLU A 100 18.66 2.11 7.46
N ILE A 101 17.92 1.77 6.41
CA ILE A 101 17.19 0.49 6.30
C ILE A 101 18.19 -0.68 6.27
N ALA A 102 19.26 -0.59 5.49
CA ALA A 102 20.29 -1.63 5.40
C ALA A 102 20.99 -1.84 6.76
N LYS A 103 21.38 -0.77 7.45
CA LYS A 103 21.93 -0.83 8.81
C LYS A 103 20.95 -1.49 9.80
N ALA A 104 19.67 -1.14 9.72
CA ALA A 104 18.64 -1.74 10.55
C ALA A 104 18.45 -3.23 10.23
N ALA A 105 18.44 -3.62 8.95
CA ALA A 105 18.37 -5.01 8.51
C ALA A 105 19.55 -5.83 9.05
N ASP A 106 20.78 -5.34 8.93
CA ASP A 106 21.98 -5.99 9.47
C ASP A 106 21.91 -6.15 10.99
N ALA A 107 21.40 -5.14 11.70
CA ALA A 107 21.24 -5.20 13.15
C ALA A 107 20.17 -6.21 13.56
N LEU A 108 19.04 -6.28 12.83
CA LEU A 108 17.97 -7.24 13.06
C LEU A 108 18.43 -8.67 12.79
N GLN A 109 19.14 -8.90 11.69
CA GLN A 109 19.71 -10.20 11.35
C GLN A 109 20.64 -10.71 12.45
N ARG A 110 21.58 -9.89 12.91
CA ARG A 110 22.52 -10.24 13.99
C ARG A 110 21.83 -10.48 15.32
N ARG A 111 20.84 -9.65 15.67
CA ARG A 111 20.16 -9.72 16.97
C ARG A 111 19.21 -10.91 17.08
N PHE A 112 18.54 -11.27 15.99
CA PHE A 112 17.45 -12.24 16.02
C PHE A 112 17.73 -13.56 15.31
N ASP A 113 18.90 -13.71 14.68
CA ASP A 113 19.24 -14.81 13.75
C ASP A 113 18.11 -15.03 12.74
N ALA A 114 17.82 -13.98 11.99
CA ALA A 114 16.66 -13.91 11.10
C ALA A 114 17.09 -13.79 9.63
N HIS A 115 16.28 -14.35 8.73
CA HIS A 115 16.32 -14.03 7.31
C HIS A 115 15.67 -12.66 7.08
N ILE A 116 16.45 -11.73 6.53
CA ILE A 116 15.92 -10.49 5.97
C ILE A 116 15.43 -10.79 4.54
N ILE A 117 14.20 -10.42 4.25
CA ILE A 117 13.55 -10.70 2.97
C ILE A 117 13.00 -9.39 2.42
N PHE A 118 13.54 -8.93 1.28
CA PHE A 118 12.97 -7.79 0.59
C PHE A 118 11.75 -8.23 -0.25
N ILE A 119 10.58 -7.66 0.05
CA ILE A 119 9.30 -8.06 -0.57
C ILE A 119 8.90 -7.00 -1.60
N PRO A 120 8.95 -7.31 -2.92
CA PRO A 120 8.55 -6.37 -3.95
C PRO A 120 7.03 -6.32 -4.06
N MET A 121 6.42 -5.29 -3.45
CA MET A 121 4.97 -5.06 -3.54
C MET A 121 4.56 -4.46 -4.90
N GLN A 122 5.50 -3.77 -5.58
CA GLN A 122 5.36 -3.25 -6.93
C GLN A 122 6.55 -3.68 -7.79
N TYR A 123 6.34 -4.70 -8.61
CA TYR A 123 7.33 -5.16 -9.57
C TYR A 123 7.37 -4.26 -10.83
N PRO A 124 8.54 -3.98 -11.43
CA PRO A 124 9.90 -4.36 -10.98
C PRO A 124 10.56 -3.35 -10.02
N ALA A 125 9.97 -2.15 -9.86
CA ALA A 125 10.61 -1.02 -9.17
C ALA A 125 11.07 -1.33 -7.74
N ASP A 126 10.29 -2.11 -6.99
CA ASP A 126 10.64 -2.46 -5.60
C ASP A 126 11.78 -3.50 -5.54
N VAL A 127 12.01 -4.28 -6.61
CA VAL A 127 13.15 -5.20 -6.71
C VAL A 127 14.45 -4.42 -6.85
N GLU A 128 14.47 -3.43 -7.75
CA GLU A 128 15.60 -2.51 -7.90
C GLU A 128 15.86 -1.77 -6.58
N ALA A 129 14.80 -1.28 -5.94
CA ALA A 129 14.92 -0.54 -4.71
C ALA A 129 15.53 -1.34 -3.55
N GLY A 130 15.26 -2.65 -3.47
CA GLY A 130 15.80 -3.55 -2.46
C GLY A 130 17.13 -4.21 -2.82
N ALA A 131 17.62 -4.01 -4.04
CA ALA A 131 18.96 -4.46 -4.47
C ALA A 131 20.05 -3.42 -4.18
N ASP A 132 19.67 -2.13 -4.12
CA ASP A 132 20.52 -1.01 -3.72
C ASP A 132 20.87 -1.04 -2.22
#